data_AF-A0A7S2KHK1-F1
#
_entry.id   AF-A0A7S2KHK1-F1
#
_cell.length_a   1.000
_cell.length_b   1.000
_cell.length_c   1.000
_cell.angle_alpha   90.00
_cell.angle_beta   90.00
_cell.angle_gamma   90.00
#
_symmetry.space_group_name_H-M   'P 1'
#
loop_
_entity.id
_entity.type
_entity.pdbx_description
1 polymer ?
#
loop_
_entity_poly.entity_id
_entity_poly.type
_entity_poly.pdbx_seq_one_letter_code
_entity_poly.pdbx_strand_id
1 'polypeptide(L)'
;AVQDAFDVADQREATALARQLRGHVVDAVRSPHANYVIQKIIKGLPPAEWPFIVEELAPDSGELARHEYGCRIFCRLLEHAAGSEAIAGMFDRALEGSGSELLRHTFGHHVVESAIQHGEPPQRGAAIAAVRRHLLANIWNRHAAYVVEKALQHGSSAERCCLATDLAAISSRELASLARNQYGCMVLRALLRQG
;
A
#
# COMPACT_ATOMS: atom_id res chain seq x y z
N ALA A 1 26.26 -1.50 -12.39
CA ALA A 1 26.13 -2.95 -12.10
C ALA A 1 24.65 -3.36 -12.17
N VAL A 2 24.22 -4.07 -13.24
CA VAL A 2 22.83 -4.48 -13.60
C VAL A 2 21.78 -3.35 -13.65
N GLN A 3 21.72 -2.47 -12.66
CA GLN A 3 20.79 -1.33 -12.58
C GLN A 3 20.99 -0.32 -13.72
N ASP A 4 22.23 0.00 -14.11
CA ASP A 4 22.52 0.94 -15.21
C ASP A 4 22.13 0.40 -16.60
N ALA A 5 22.05 -0.93 -16.75
CA ALA A 5 21.73 -1.55 -18.05
C ALA A 5 20.26 -1.31 -18.44
N PHE A 6 19.34 -1.20 -17.47
CA PHE A 6 17.92 -1.00 -17.76
C PHE A 6 17.54 0.43 -18.16
N ASP A 7 18.41 1.45 -17.99
CA ASP A 7 18.10 2.83 -18.43
C ASP A 7 18.50 3.10 -19.90
N VAL A 8 19.23 2.16 -20.52
CA VAL A 8 19.79 2.30 -21.88
C VAL A 8 19.47 1.08 -22.77
N ALA A 9 18.98 -0.03 -22.21
CA ALA A 9 18.64 -1.23 -22.96
C ALA A 9 17.32 -1.07 -23.75
N ASP A 10 17.31 -1.64 -24.96
CA ASP A 10 16.09 -1.81 -25.75
C ASP A 10 15.06 -2.61 -24.92
N GLN A 11 13.78 -2.25 -25.00
CA GLN A 11 12.71 -2.82 -24.18
C GLN A 11 12.67 -4.36 -24.27
N ARG A 12 13.13 -4.92 -25.39
CA ARG A 12 13.30 -6.35 -25.64
C ARG A 12 14.36 -7.01 -24.76
N GLU A 13 15.51 -6.37 -24.56
CA GLU A 13 16.59 -6.88 -23.71
C GLU A 13 16.18 -6.83 -22.23
N ALA A 14 15.54 -5.73 -21.82
CA ALA A 14 14.97 -5.58 -20.48
C ALA A 14 13.94 -6.69 -20.18
N THR A 15 13.05 -7.00 -21.13
CA THR A 15 12.10 -8.12 -21.02
C THR A 15 12.80 -9.47 -20.93
N ALA A 16 13.82 -9.73 -21.76
CA ALA A 16 14.55 -10.99 -21.72
C ALA A 16 15.25 -11.21 -20.37
N LEU A 17 15.86 -10.16 -19.82
CA LEU A 17 16.49 -10.19 -18.50
C LEU A 17 15.45 -10.37 -17.38
N ALA A 18 14.29 -9.70 -17.47
CA ALA A 18 13.22 -9.87 -16.49
C ALA A 18 12.77 -11.33 -16.38
N ARG A 19 12.59 -12.01 -17.51
CA ARG A 19 12.15 -13.42 -17.56
C ARG A 19 13.14 -14.39 -16.91
N GLN A 20 14.42 -14.05 -16.82
CA GLN A 20 15.43 -14.88 -16.13
C GLN A 20 15.24 -14.91 -14.61
N LEU A 21 14.47 -13.97 -14.04
CA LEU A 21 14.16 -13.95 -12.60
C LEU A 21 13.00 -14.87 -12.22
N ARG A 22 12.33 -15.50 -13.19
CA ARG A 22 11.24 -16.44 -12.92
C ARG A 22 11.76 -17.62 -12.09
N GLY A 23 11.04 -17.94 -11.01
CA GLY A 23 11.41 -18.93 -10.00
C GLY A 23 12.28 -18.37 -8.87
N HIS A 24 12.68 -17.09 -8.95
CA HIS A 24 13.56 -16.43 -7.98
C HIS A 24 13.00 -15.06 -7.54
N VAL A 25 11.73 -14.76 -7.81
CA VAL A 25 11.17 -13.43 -7.55
C VAL A 25 11.12 -13.15 -6.06
N VAL A 26 10.68 -14.12 -5.24
CA VAL A 26 10.60 -13.94 -3.78
C VAL A 26 11.98 -13.65 -3.18
N ASP A 27 13.00 -14.39 -3.58
CA ASP A 27 14.39 -14.17 -3.15
C ASP A 27 14.90 -12.80 -3.59
N ALA A 28 14.60 -12.42 -4.85
CA ALA A 28 14.98 -11.12 -5.37
C ALA A 28 14.31 -9.97 -4.58
N VAL A 29 13.04 -10.11 -4.23
CA VAL A 29 12.30 -9.13 -3.42
C VAL A 29 12.88 -9.02 -2.00
N ARG A 30 13.33 -10.13 -1.41
CA ARG A 30 13.95 -10.13 -0.07
C ARG A 30 15.39 -9.59 -0.07
N SER A 31 16.04 -9.52 -1.23
CA SER A 31 17.40 -9.01 -1.35
C SER A 31 17.48 -7.48 -1.22
N PRO A 32 18.44 -6.92 -0.45
CA PRO A 32 18.72 -5.48 -0.39
C PRO A 32 19.06 -4.84 -1.74
N HIS A 33 19.51 -5.63 -2.72
CA HIS A 33 19.93 -5.12 -4.03
C HIS A 33 19.01 -5.56 -5.16
N ALA A 34 18.56 -6.81 -5.17
CA ALA A 34 17.74 -7.33 -6.27
C ALA A 34 16.29 -6.82 -6.23
N ASN A 35 15.80 -6.33 -5.09
CA ASN A 35 14.46 -5.74 -5.01
C ASN A 35 14.32 -4.54 -5.96
N TYR A 36 15.40 -3.77 -6.16
CA TYR A 36 15.41 -2.64 -7.09
C TYR A 36 15.24 -3.08 -8.54
N VAL A 37 15.73 -4.27 -8.90
CA VAL A 37 15.53 -4.85 -10.23
C VAL A 37 14.06 -5.18 -10.45
N ILE A 38 13.40 -5.80 -9.47
CA ILE A 38 11.95 -6.08 -9.52
C ILE A 38 11.14 -4.77 -9.63
N GLN A 39 11.48 -3.75 -8.85
CA GLN A 39 10.84 -2.43 -8.96
C GLN A 39 11.03 -1.81 -10.34
N LYS A 40 12.22 -1.94 -10.93
CA LYS A 40 12.53 -1.39 -12.26
C LYS A 40 11.78 -2.10 -13.36
N ILE A 41 11.62 -3.42 -13.25
CA ILE A 41 10.79 -4.22 -14.16
C ILE A 41 9.33 -3.74 -14.14
N ILE A 42 8.73 -3.59 -12.96
CA ILE A 42 7.34 -3.15 -12.82
C ILE A 42 7.13 -1.73 -13.38
N LYS A 43 8.10 -0.83 -13.16
CA LYS A 43 8.04 0.55 -13.68
C LYS A 43 8.27 0.66 -15.17
N GLY A 44 9.15 -0.16 -15.73
CA GLY A 44 9.69 -0.01 -17.08
C GLY A 44 9.02 -0.89 -18.13
N LEU A 45 8.41 -2.01 -17.72
CA LEU A 45 7.80 -2.98 -18.64
C LEU A 45 6.27 -3.02 -18.48
N PRO A 46 5.52 -3.26 -19.58
CA PRO A 46 4.08 -3.44 -19.52
C PRO A 46 3.68 -4.61 -18.60
N PRO A 47 2.52 -4.55 -17.92
CA PRO A 47 2.04 -5.63 -17.05
C PRO A 47 2.00 -7.03 -17.68
N ALA A 48 1.82 -7.10 -19.01
CA ALA A 48 1.83 -8.36 -19.75
C ALA A 48 3.19 -9.09 -19.74
N GLU A 49 4.30 -8.38 -19.46
CA GLU A 49 5.65 -8.95 -19.51
C GLU A 49 6.11 -9.56 -18.18
N TRP A 50 5.41 -9.29 -17.09
CA TRP A 50 5.79 -9.76 -15.76
C TRP A 50 4.70 -10.48 -14.95
N PRO A 51 3.78 -11.27 -15.54
CA PRO A 51 2.76 -11.98 -14.76
C PRO A 51 3.36 -12.92 -13.71
N PHE A 52 4.54 -13.48 -13.98
CA PHE A 52 5.29 -14.34 -13.06
C PHE A 52 5.65 -13.66 -11.73
N ILE A 53 5.82 -12.33 -11.72
CA ILE A 53 6.09 -11.58 -10.47
C ILE A 53 4.88 -11.70 -9.54
N VAL A 54 3.68 -11.49 -10.07
CA VAL A 54 2.43 -11.56 -9.29
C VAL A 54 2.18 -13.00 -8.86
N GLU A 55 2.37 -13.97 -9.78
CA GLU A 55 2.20 -15.40 -9.50
C GLU A 55 3.07 -15.88 -8.32
N GLU A 56 4.35 -15.51 -8.30
CA GLU A 56 5.31 -15.96 -7.28
C GLU A 56 5.14 -15.25 -5.93
N LEU A 57 4.71 -13.99 -5.92
CA LEU A 57 4.51 -13.23 -4.68
C LEU A 57 3.16 -13.54 -4.00
N ALA A 58 2.17 -14.00 -4.76
CA ALA A 58 0.81 -14.18 -4.28
C ALA A 58 0.64 -15.12 -3.07
N PRO A 59 1.37 -16.24 -2.93
CA PRO A 59 1.29 -17.12 -1.77
C PRO A 59 1.71 -16.45 -0.46
N ASP A 60 2.74 -15.59 -0.49
CA ASP A 60 3.34 -14.97 0.68
C ASP A 60 2.91 -13.50 0.87
N SER A 61 1.76 -13.11 0.30
CA SER A 61 1.36 -11.71 0.18
C SER A 61 1.36 -10.95 1.51
N GLY A 62 0.82 -11.54 2.57
CA GLY A 62 0.78 -10.92 3.90
C GLY A 62 2.14 -10.78 4.59
N GLU A 63 3.08 -11.70 4.33
CA GLU A 63 4.47 -11.58 4.82
C GLU A 63 5.20 -10.49 4.05
N LEU A 64 5.15 -10.56 2.72
CA LEU A 64 5.89 -9.66 1.83
C LEU A 64 5.38 -8.22 1.90
N ALA A 65 4.07 -7.99 2.09
CA ALA A 65 3.53 -6.66 2.32
C ALA A 65 4.08 -6.02 3.62
N ARG A 66 4.52 -6.83 4.59
CA ARG A 66 5.17 -6.38 5.83
C ARG A 66 6.70 -6.37 5.74
N HIS A 67 7.29 -6.85 4.66
CA HIS A 67 8.73 -6.86 4.46
C HIS A 67 9.25 -5.46 4.08
N GLU A 68 10.47 -5.11 4.53
CA GLU A 68 11.08 -3.78 4.31
C GLU A 68 11.22 -3.39 2.83
N TYR A 69 11.46 -4.37 1.96
CA TYR A 69 11.54 -4.19 0.50
C TYR A 69 10.28 -4.68 -0.21
N GLY A 70 9.60 -5.68 0.36
CA GLY A 70 8.41 -6.28 -0.25
C GLY A 70 7.25 -5.29 -0.34
N CYS A 71 7.07 -4.45 0.68
CA CYS A 71 6.05 -3.41 0.67
C CYS A 71 6.21 -2.45 -0.53
N ARG A 72 7.47 -2.18 -0.96
CA ARG A 72 7.75 -1.33 -2.13
C ARG A 72 7.26 -1.96 -3.41
N ILE A 73 7.38 -3.28 -3.55
CA ILE A 73 6.88 -4.02 -4.71
C ILE A 73 5.35 -3.91 -4.78
N PHE A 74 4.67 -4.13 -3.66
CA PHE A 74 3.21 -3.95 -3.57
C PHE A 74 2.77 -2.54 -3.96
N CYS A 75 3.46 -1.50 -3.48
CA CYS A 75 3.19 -0.12 -3.90
C CYS A 75 3.34 0.04 -5.43
N ARG A 76 4.40 -0.51 -6.03
CA ARG A 76 4.59 -0.43 -7.49
C ARG A 76 3.52 -1.17 -8.27
N LEU A 77 3.09 -2.34 -7.81
CA LEU A 77 2.01 -3.09 -8.44
C LEU A 77 0.70 -2.28 -8.45
N LEU A 78 0.36 -1.61 -7.35
CA LEU A 78 -0.81 -0.73 -7.27
C LEU A 78 -0.64 0.52 -8.16
N GLU A 79 0.52 1.16 -8.15
CA GLU A 79 0.78 2.35 -8.97
C GLU A 79 0.69 2.09 -10.48
N HIS A 80 1.09 0.90 -10.95
CA HIS A 80 1.25 0.61 -12.38
C HIS A 80 0.21 -0.37 -12.94
N ALA A 81 -0.52 -1.09 -12.09
CA ALA A 81 -1.42 -2.16 -12.54
C ALA A 81 -2.56 -2.48 -11.55
N ALA A 82 -3.08 -1.49 -10.81
CA ALA A 82 -4.20 -1.69 -9.87
C ALA A 82 -5.42 -2.40 -10.45
N GLY A 83 -5.72 -2.19 -11.75
CA GLY A 83 -6.83 -2.83 -12.46
C GLY A 83 -6.65 -4.32 -12.79
N SER A 84 -5.52 -4.94 -12.44
CA SER A 84 -5.33 -6.38 -12.59
C SER A 84 -6.03 -7.16 -11.47
N GLU A 85 -6.89 -8.11 -11.83
CA GLU A 85 -7.56 -8.99 -10.86
C GLU A 85 -6.57 -9.80 -10.01
N ALA A 86 -5.44 -10.21 -10.58
CA ALA A 86 -4.42 -10.96 -9.84
C ALA A 86 -3.75 -10.08 -8.76
N ILE A 87 -3.49 -8.81 -9.07
CA ILE A 87 -2.95 -7.84 -8.11
C ILE A 87 -4.01 -7.49 -7.05
N ALA A 88 -5.28 -7.37 -7.43
CA ALA A 88 -6.37 -7.20 -6.49
C ALA A 88 -6.45 -8.38 -5.51
N GLY A 89 -6.40 -9.62 -6.00
CA GLY A 89 -6.37 -10.81 -5.15
C GLY A 89 -5.17 -10.86 -4.21
N MET A 90 -3.98 -10.42 -4.65
CA MET A 90 -2.80 -10.31 -3.77
C MET A 90 -3.01 -9.27 -2.66
N PHE A 91 -3.58 -8.12 -2.99
CA PHE A 91 -3.86 -7.07 -2.02
C PHE A 91 -4.93 -7.50 -1.01
N ASP A 92 -5.98 -8.16 -1.46
CA ASP A 92 -7.03 -8.70 -0.60
C ASP A 92 -6.45 -9.70 0.40
N ARG A 93 -5.61 -10.65 -0.06
CA ARG A 93 -4.88 -11.57 0.83
C ARG A 93 -3.96 -10.87 1.82
N ALA A 94 -3.34 -9.75 1.44
CA ALA A 94 -2.51 -8.99 2.36
C ALA A 94 -3.35 -8.27 3.43
N LEU A 95 -4.59 -7.90 3.13
CA LEU A 95 -5.54 -7.31 4.08
C LEU A 95 -6.31 -8.35 4.92
N GLU A 96 -6.46 -9.58 4.43
CA GLU A 96 -7.18 -10.67 5.09
C GLU A 96 -6.61 -10.97 6.49
N GLY A 97 -7.52 -11.21 7.46
CA GLY A 97 -7.18 -11.59 8.84
C GLY A 97 -6.52 -10.51 9.71
N SER A 98 -5.85 -9.53 9.09
CA SER A 98 -4.87 -8.66 9.75
C SER A 98 -4.81 -7.23 9.19
N GLY A 99 -5.84 -6.72 8.51
CA GLY A 99 -5.83 -5.36 7.93
C GLY A 99 -5.42 -4.26 8.92
N SER A 100 -5.83 -4.33 10.19
CA SER A 100 -5.38 -3.40 11.24
C SER A 100 -3.91 -3.62 11.66
N GLU A 101 -3.38 -4.84 11.56
CA GLU A 101 -1.96 -5.10 11.81
C GLU A 101 -1.10 -4.56 10.67
N LEU A 102 -1.49 -4.80 9.41
CA LEU A 102 -0.81 -4.28 8.24
C LEU A 102 -0.77 -2.74 8.27
N LEU A 103 -1.91 -2.12 8.57
CA LEU A 103 -2.08 -0.68 8.73
C LEU A 103 -1.16 -0.07 9.80
N ARG A 104 -0.91 -0.78 10.90
CA ARG A 104 -0.07 -0.32 12.02
C ARG A 104 1.40 -0.71 11.87
N HIS A 105 1.72 -1.52 10.87
CA HIS A 105 3.07 -2.03 10.65
C HIS A 105 4.00 -0.97 10.07
N THR A 106 5.27 -0.98 10.51
CA THR A 106 6.30 -0.01 10.07
C THR A 106 6.51 0.00 8.56
N PHE A 107 6.26 -1.12 7.87
CA PHE A 107 6.30 -1.19 6.39
C PHE A 107 4.92 -1.38 5.75
N GLY A 108 4.02 -2.12 6.40
CA GLY A 108 2.73 -2.49 5.82
C GLY A 108 1.81 -1.30 5.58
N HIS A 109 1.94 -0.25 6.39
CA HIS A 109 1.13 0.96 6.24
C HIS A 109 1.32 1.63 4.87
N HIS A 110 2.48 1.48 4.22
CA HIS A 110 2.71 1.98 2.86
C HIS A 110 1.88 1.25 1.82
N VAL A 111 1.61 -0.05 2.01
CA VAL A 111 0.76 -0.82 1.10
C VAL A 111 -0.69 -0.35 1.20
N VAL A 112 -1.18 -0.14 2.43
CA VAL A 112 -2.54 0.38 2.66
C VAL A 112 -2.69 1.81 2.16
N GLU A 113 -1.70 2.67 2.41
CA GLU A 113 -1.62 4.01 1.84
C GLU A 113 -1.69 3.98 0.31
N SER A 114 -0.89 3.12 -0.32
CA SER A 114 -0.83 3.01 -1.78
C SER A 114 -2.16 2.55 -2.36
N ALA A 115 -2.87 1.65 -1.69
CA ALA A 115 -4.19 1.22 -2.14
C ALA A 115 -5.24 2.34 -2.04
N ILE A 116 -5.12 3.20 -1.02
CA ILE A 116 -5.97 4.38 -0.89
C ILE A 116 -5.70 5.39 -2.03
N GLN A 117 -4.45 5.56 -2.44
CA GLN A 117 -4.07 6.56 -3.45
C GLN A 117 -4.21 6.08 -4.90
N HIS A 118 -3.87 4.82 -5.16
CA HIS A 118 -3.71 4.27 -6.51
C HIS A 118 -4.60 3.06 -6.79
N GLY A 119 -5.20 2.47 -5.76
CA GLY A 119 -6.08 1.33 -5.92
C GLY A 119 -7.37 1.69 -6.64
N GLU A 120 -7.93 0.69 -7.31
CA GLU A 120 -9.29 0.72 -7.84
C GLU A 120 -10.32 0.89 -6.71
N PRO A 121 -11.53 1.37 -7.01
CA PRO A 121 -12.54 1.65 -5.99
C PRO A 121 -12.77 0.51 -4.97
N PRO A 122 -12.80 -0.78 -5.35
CA PRO A 122 -12.93 -1.88 -4.38
C PRO A 122 -11.73 -1.98 -3.42
N GLN A 123 -10.50 -1.87 -3.93
CA GLN A 123 -9.27 -1.93 -3.14
C GLN A 123 -9.16 -0.74 -2.18
N ARG A 124 -9.45 0.47 -2.67
CA ARG A 124 -9.50 1.68 -1.85
C ARG A 124 -10.57 1.55 -0.75
N GLY A 125 -11.75 1.06 -1.10
CA GLY A 125 -12.83 0.81 -0.15
C GLY A 125 -12.44 -0.18 0.94
N ALA A 126 -11.78 -1.29 0.58
CA ALA A 126 -11.28 -2.27 1.54
C ALA A 126 -10.22 -1.68 2.47
N ALA A 127 -9.27 -0.90 1.94
CA ALA A 127 -8.26 -0.20 2.72
C ALA A 127 -8.87 0.81 3.71
N ILE A 128 -9.84 1.61 3.27
CA ILE A 128 -10.55 2.58 4.13
C ILE A 128 -11.41 1.85 5.16
N ALA A 129 -12.05 0.75 4.81
CA ALA A 129 -12.78 -0.08 5.77
C ALA A 129 -11.85 -0.61 6.88
N ALA A 130 -10.61 -1.02 6.53
CA ALA A 130 -9.60 -1.41 7.51
C ALA A 130 -9.17 -0.25 8.42
N VAL A 131 -9.06 0.98 7.88
CA VAL A 131 -8.79 2.21 8.66
C VAL A 131 -9.91 2.52 9.65
N ARG A 132 -11.17 2.40 9.20
CA ARG A 132 -12.35 2.66 10.03
C ARG A 132 -12.50 1.65 11.16
N ARG A 133 -12.07 0.40 10.94
CA ARG A 133 -12.04 -0.64 11.98
C ARG A 133 -11.02 -0.26 13.07
N HIS A 134 -11.50 -0.07 14.30
CA HIS A 134 -10.70 0.40 15.43
C HIS A 134 -10.06 1.79 15.21
N LEU A 135 -10.79 2.71 14.57
CA LEU A 135 -10.33 4.05 14.19
C LEU A 135 -9.57 4.78 15.30
N LEU A 136 -10.12 4.86 16.52
CA LEU A 136 -9.46 5.55 17.63
C LEU A 136 -8.06 4.97 17.91
N ALA A 137 -7.95 3.64 17.99
CA ALA A 137 -6.67 2.98 18.22
C ALA A 137 -5.71 3.13 17.02
N ASN A 138 -6.22 3.28 15.80
CA ASN A 138 -5.41 3.59 14.62
C ASN A 138 -4.82 5.00 14.70
N ILE A 139 -5.59 6.00 15.16
CA ILE A 139 -5.09 7.39 15.29
C ILE A 139 -3.97 7.49 16.34
N TRP A 140 -4.01 6.66 17.39
CA TRP A 140 -2.94 6.62 18.39
C TRP A 140 -1.65 5.94 17.91
N ASN A 141 -1.68 5.23 16.78
CA ASN A 141 -0.50 4.61 16.19
C ASN A 141 0.10 5.52 15.11
N ARG A 142 1.42 5.75 15.19
CA ARG A 142 2.14 6.67 14.28
C ARG A 142 2.00 6.36 12.78
N HIS A 143 1.93 5.08 12.42
CA HIS A 143 1.86 4.63 11.03
C HIS A 143 0.42 4.68 10.54
N ALA A 144 -0.50 4.14 11.33
CA ALA A 144 -1.91 4.10 10.98
C ALA A 144 -2.54 5.50 10.93
N ALA A 145 -2.14 6.43 11.79
CA ALA A 145 -2.62 7.82 11.76
C ALA A 145 -2.30 8.53 10.43
N TYR A 146 -1.13 8.26 9.86
CA TYR A 146 -0.75 8.78 8.56
C TYR A 146 -1.65 8.21 7.45
N VAL A 147 -1.97 6.91 7.51
CA VAL A 147 -2.92 6.30 6.58
C VAL A 147 -4.35 6.83 6.78
N VAL A 148 -4.76 7.16 8.00
CA VAL A 148 -6.06 7.83 8.28
C VAL A 148 -6.11 9.21 7.61
N GLU A 149 -5.03 10.00 7.71
CA GLU A 149 -4.92 11.26 6.97
C GLU A 149 -5.03 11.04 5.46
N LYS A 150 -4.39 10.00 4.91
CA LYS A 150 -4.49 9.69 3.48
C LYS A 150 -5.88 9.22 3.07
N ALA A 151 -6.58 8.46 3.90
CA ALA A 151 -7.98 8.10 3.69
C ALA A 151 -8.87 9.34 3.62
N LEU A 152 -8.62 10.32 4.48
CA LEU A 152 -9.27 11.64 4.39
C LEU A 152 -8.88 12.35 3.09
N GLN A 153 -7.63 12.33 2.63
CA GLN A 153 -7.26 13.09 1.42
C GLN A 153 -7.77 12.46 0.11
N HIS A 154 -7.79 11.13 0.00
CA HIS A 154 -7.93 10.43 -1.28
C HIS A 154 -9.15 9.52 -1.38
N GLY A 155 -9.87 9.26 -0.27
CA GLY A 155 -11.14 8.54 -0.33
C GLY A 155 -12.15 9.24 -1.24
N SER A 156 -13.12 8.52 -1.77
CA SER A 156 -14.29 9.10 -2.44
C SER A 156 -15.10 9.98 -1.48
N SER A 157 -15.96 10.86 -2.01
CA SER A 157 -16.78 11.73 -1.16
C SER A 157 -17.62 10.95 -0.14
N ALA A 158 -18.13 9.77 -0.52
CA ALA A 158 -18.88 8.90 0.40
C ALA A 158 -17.97 8.32 1.50
N GLU A 159 -16.79 7.81 1.14
CA GLU A 159 -15.83 7.23 2.09
C GLU A 159 -15.31 8.28 3.08
N ARG A 160 -14.99 9.49 2.60
CA ARG A 160 -14.56 10.62 3.44
C ARG A 160 -15.67 11.06 4.39
N CYS A 161 -16.91 11.12 3.91
CA CYS A 161 -18.07 11.44 4.74
C CYS A 161 -18.28 10.39 5.86
N CYS A 162 -18.19 9.11 5.53
CA CYS A 162 -18.26 8.05 6.54
C CYS A 162 -17.14 8.16 7.59
N LEU A 163 -15.89 8.37 7.16
CA LEU A 163 -14.76 8.53 8.09
C LEU A 163 -14.89 9.79 8.96
N ALA A 164 -15.37 10.90 8.39
CA ALA A 164 -15.67 12.12 9.15
C ALA A 164 -16.77 11.90 10.19
N THR A 165 -17.81 11.14 9.84
CA THR A 165 -18.89 10.77 10.76
C THR A 165 -18.36 9.93 11.92
N ASP A 166 -17.50 8.94 11.63
CA ASP A 166 -16.87 8.10 12.66
C ASP A 166 -15.99 8.94 13.61
N LEU A 167 -15.26 9.94 13.07
CA LEU A 167 -14.45 10.86 13.88
C LEU A 167 -15.31 11.79 14.75
N ALA A 168 -16.43 12.27 14.22
CA ALA A 168 -17.38 13.12 14.96
C ALA A 168 -18.09 12.37 16.10
N ALA A 169 -18.18 11.04 16.00
CA ALA A 169 -18.74 10.18 17.04
C ALA A 169 -17.76 9.93 18.21
N ILE A 170 -16.48 10.29 18.10
CA ILE A 170 -15.50 10.19 19.19
C ILE A 170 -15.87 11.18 20.29
N SER A 171 -15.77 10.75 21.56
CA SER A 171 -16.13 11.60 22.69
C SER A 171 -15.28 12.88 22.74
N SER A 172 -15.86 14.00 23.20
CA SER A 172 -15.14 15.27 23.29
C SER A 172 -13.87 15.19 24.15
N ARG A 173 -13.86 14.32 25.17
CA ARG A 173 -12.70 14.04 26.02
C ARG A 173 -11.55 13.36 25.25
N GLU A 174 -11.88 12.38 24.43
CA GLU A 174 -10.91 11.68 23.59
C GLU A 174 -10.40 12.58 22.47
N LEU A 175 -11.27 13.34 21.81
CA LEU A 175 -10.88 14.34 20.80
C LEU A 175 -9.92 15.38 21.38
N ALA A 176 -10.19 15.90 22.58
CA ALA A 176 -9.27 16.82 23.26
C ALA A 176 -7.90 16.16 23.57
N SER A 177 -7.89 14.85 23.83
CA SER A 177 -6.65 14.10 24.03
C SER A 177 -5.89 13.88 22.73
N LEU A 178 -6.60 13.55 21.64
CA LEU A 178 -6.05 13.44 20.29
C LEU A 178 -5.45 14.76 19.79
N ALA A 179 -6.14 15.89 20.04
CA ALA A 179 -5.67 17.21 19.64
C ALA A 179 -4.33 17.61 20.28
N ARG A 180 -4.01 17.04 21.45
CA ARG A 180 -2.73 17.25 22.15
C ARG A 180 -1.63 16.29 21.71
N ASN A 181 -1.97 15.26 20.94
CA ASN A 181 -1.01 14.32 20.36
C ASN A 181 -0.68 14.72 18.92
N GLN A 182 0.58 14.58 18.49
CA GLN A 182 1.00 14.94 17.13
C GLN A 182 0.23 14.19 16.03
N TYR A 183 -0.09 12.91 16.23
CA TYR A 183 -0.82 12.08 15.27
C TYR A 183 -2.30 12.43 15.22
N GLY A 184 -2.92 12.61 16.39
CA GLY A 184 -4.32 13.05 16.48
C GLY A 184 -4.51 14.44 15.90
N CYS A 185 -3.63 15.39 16.21
CA CYS A 185 -3.66 16.73 15.65
C CYS A 185 -3.55 16.73 14.12
N MET A 186 -2.67 15.89 13.56
CA MET A 186 -2.53 15.71 12.12
C MET A 186 -3.83 15.23 11.47
N VAL A 187 -4.46 14.18 12.02
CA VAL A 187 -5.75 13.65 11.53
C VAL A 187 -6.86 14.68 11.63
N LEU A 188 -6.97 15.41 12.75
CA LEU A 188 -7.99 16.45 12.92
C LEU A 188 -7.79 17.62 11.94
N ARG A 189 -6.55 18.03 11.67
CA ARG A 189 -6.25 19.03 10.64
C ARG A 189 -6.58 18.55 9.24
N ALA A 190 -6.40 17.25 8.96
CA ALA A 190 -6.81 16.68 7.68
C ALA A 190 -8.34 16.67 7.54
N LEU A 191 -9.07 16.38 8.62
CA LEU A 191 -10.53 16.44 8.66
C LEU A 191 -11.05 17.86 8.39
N LEU A 192 -10.47 18.88 9.02
CA LEU A 192 -10.90 20.27 8.84
C LEU A 192 -10.65 20.83 7.44
N ARG A 193 -9.72 20.25 6.68
CA ARG A 193 -9.43 20.64 5.28
C ARG A 193 -10.42 20.09 4.25
N GLN A 194 -11.39 19.29 4.69
CA GLN A 194 -12.43 18.69 3.85
C GLN A 194 -13.67 19.57 3.67
N GLY A 195 -13.83 20.57 4.53
CA GLY A 195 -14.96 21.51 4.54
C GLY A 195 -14.77 22.68 3.60
#